data_AF-X1QQS2-F1
#
_entry.id   AF-X1QQS2-F1
#
_cell.length_a   1.000
_cell.length_b   1.000
_cell.length_c   1.000
_cell.angle_alpha   90.00
_cell.angle_beta   90.00
_cell.angle_gamma   90.00
#
_symmetry.space_group_name_H-M   'P 1'
#
loop_
_entity.id
_entity.type
_entity.pdbx_description
1 polymer ?
#
loop_
_entity_poly.entity_id
_entity_poly.type
_entity_poly.pdbx_seq_one_letter_code
_entity_poly.pdbx_strand_id
1 'polypeptide(L)' 'MIKSFKELFANLKTKGRERIIVAGGEDIETLKALKDCYDYGFGEGILIGDEAEIKKSISKLGESNFVKEIIGAKDDKDKA' A
#
# COMPACT_ATOMS: atom_id res chain seq x y z
N MET A 1 26.40 -5.95 -4.98
CA MET A 1 25.88 -5.74 -3.61
C MET A 1 25.43 -4.30 -3.51
N ILE A 2 24.19 -4.05 -3.10
CA ILE A 2 23.63 -2.70 -2.90
C ILE A 2 24.22 -2.13 -1.62
N LYS A 3 24.79 -0.92 -1.67
CA LYS A 3 25.55 -0.33 -0.55
C LYS A 3 24.84 0.84 0.14
N SER A 4 23.71 1.29 -0.39
CA SER A 4 22.93 2.38 0.19
C SER A 4 21.45 2.31 -0.19
N PHE A 5 20.59 2.99 0.57
CA PHE A 5 19.18 3.18 0.22
C PHE A 5 19.02 3.92 -1.11
N LYS A 6 19.90 4.87 -1.43
CA LYS A 6 19.89 5.57 -2.72
C LYS A 6 20.07 4.59 -3.88
N GLU A 7 21.04 3.68 -3.78
CA GLU A 7 21.25 2.63 -4.78
C GLU A 7 20.08 1.64 -4.83
N LEU A 8 19.51 1.29 -3.67
CA LEU A 8 18.34 0.43 -3.57
C LEU A 8 17.15 1.00 -4.35
N PHE A 9 16.75 2.24 -4.05
CA PHE A 9 15.60 2.88 -4.69
C PHE A 9 15.85 3.20 -6.17
N ALA A 10 17.08 3.55 -6.55
CA ALA A 10 17.45 3.71 -7.96
C ALA A 10 17.27 2.40 -8.74
N ASN A 11 17.66 1.27 -8.16
CA ASN A 11 17.47 -0.04 -8.78
C ASN A 11 15.97 -0.41 -8.87
N LEU A 12 15.21 -0.25 -7.77
CA LEU A 12 13.78 -0.56 -7.73
C LEU A 12 12.97 0.18 -8.80
N LYS A 13 13.24 1.48 -9.01
CA LYS A 13 12.59 2.30 -10.05
C LYS A 13 12.73 1.72 -11.47
N THR A 14 13.81 0.99 -11.77
CA THR A 14 14.03 0.41 -13.11
C THR A 14 13.07 -0.74 -13.45
N LYS A 15 12.44 -1.34 -12.43
CA LYS A 15 11.50 -2.45 -12.61
C LYS A 15 10.05 -2.00 -12.78
N GLY A 16 9.77 -0.71 -12.57
CA GLY A 16 8.41 -0.18 -12.47
C GLY A 16 7.81 -0.40 -11.09
N ARG A 17 6.49 -0.21 -10.98
CA ARG A 17 5.77 -0.36 -9.71
C ARG A 17 5.40 -1.82 -9.47
N GLU A 18 5.84 -2.37 -8.35
CA GLU A 18 5.38 -3.67 -7.86
C GLU A 18 4.16 -3.53 -6.94
N ARG A 19 3.37 -4.60 -6.83
CA ARG A 19 2.20 -4.65 -5.95
C ARG A 19 2.63 -4.97 -4.53
N ILE A 20 2.32 -4.08 -3.60
CA ILE A 20 2.60 -4.21 -2.17
C ILE A 20 1.28 -4.54 -1.47
N ILE A 21 1.20 -5.74 -0.90
CA ILE A 21 0.02 -6.19 -0.15
C ILE A 21 0.21 -5.80 1.31
N VAL A 22 -0.75 -5.08 1.86
CA VAL A 22 -0.75 -4.63 3.26
C VAL A 22 -1.96 -5.22 3.97
N ALA A 23 -1.71 -6.05 4.99
CA ALA A 23 -2.73 -6.42 5.97
C ALA A 23 -2.80 -5.36 7.07
N GLY A 24 -4.00 -4.90 7.40
CA GLY A 24 -4.20 -3.75 8.29
C GLY A 24 -4.11 -2.41 7.54
N GLY A 25 -4.75 -2.32 6.36
CA GLY A 25 -4.72 -1.13 5.51
C GLY A 25 -5.35 0.14 6.10
N GLU A 26 -5.96 0.03 7.27
CA GLU A 26 -6.53 1.13 8.04
C GLU A 26 -5.47 1.99 8.76
N ASP A 27 -4.24 1.49 8.93
CA ASP A 27 -3.16 2.21 9.61
C ASP A 27 -2.62 3.38 8.79
N ILE A 28 -2.62 4.56 9.41
CA ILE A 28 -2.29 5.82 8.72
C ILE A 28 -0.81 5.92 8.33
N GLU A 29 0.09 5.37 9.15
CA GLU A 29 1.53 5.41 8.88
C GLU A 29 1.88 4.47 7.73
N THR A 30 1.18 3.33 7.66
CA THR A 30 1.29 2.39 6.55
C THR A 30 0.80 3.00 5.24
N LEU A 31 -0.31 3.74 5.25
CA LEU A 31 -0.79 4.47 4.07
C LEU A 31 0.21 5.54 3.60
N LYS A 32 0.84 6.27 4.54
CA LYS A 32 1.91 7.24 4.21
C LYS A 32 3.12 6.55 3.58
N ALA A 33 3.59 5.46 4.17
CA ALA A 33 4.71 4.70 3.62
C ALA A 33 4.41 4.17 2.21
N LEU A 34 3.17 3.73 1.98
CA LEU A 34 2.72 3.26 0.68
C LEU A 34 2.64 4.39 -0.35
N LYS A 35 2.16 5.57 0.05
CA LYS A 35 2.21 6.79 -0.77
C LYS A 35 3.65 7.11 -1.16
N ASP A 36 4.58 7.09 -0.20
CA ASP A 36 5.99 7.32 -0.48
C ASP A 36 6.52 6.31 -1.52
N CYS A 37 6.19 5.01 -1.38
CA CYS A 37 6.57 3.99 -2.36
C CYS A 37 6.06 4.29 -3.78
N TYR A 38 4.83 4.80 -3.88
CA TYR A 38 4.19 5.19 -5.14
C TYR A 38 4.83 6.43 -5.77
N ASP A 39 5.13 7.44 -4.96
CA ASP A 39 5.79 8.68 -5.35
C ASP A 39 7.25 8.43 -5.75
N TYR A 40 7.93 7.52 -5.06
CA TYR A 40 9.26 7.04 -5.47
C TYR A 40 9.21 6.21 -6.76
N GLY A 41 8.03 5.71 -7.16
CA GLY A 41 7.83 5.05 -8.46
C GLY A 41 8.15 3.55 -8.46
N PHE A 42 8.15 2.89 -7.29
CA PHE A 42 8.44 1.46 -7.20
C PHE A 42 7.32 0.60 -6.58
N GLY A 43 6.29 1.20 -5.99
CA GLY A 43 5.20 0.46 -5.34
C GLY A 43 3.81 0.99 -5.69
N GLU A 44 2.82 0.09 -5.66
CA GLU A 44 1.39 0.40 -5.60
C GLU A 44 0.72 -0.55 -4.62
N GLY A 45 -0.28 -0.09 -3.87
CA GLY A 45 -0.84 -0.85 -2.76
C GLY A 45 -2.07 -1.67 -3.09
N ILE A 46 -2.15 -2.84 -2.47
CA ILE A 46 -3.38 -3.61 -2.29
C ILE A 46 -3.63 -3.69 -0.79
N LEU A 47 -4.71 -3.09 -0.33
CA LEU A 47 -5.02 -2.95 1.10
C LEU A 47 -6.00 -4.04 1.52
N ILE A 48 -5.73 -4.70 2.64
CA ILE A 48 -6.60 -5.72 3.22
C ILE A 48 -7.01 -5.29 4.62
N GLY A 49 -8.31 -5.32 4.92
CA GLY A 49 -8.84 -4.94 6.24
C GLY A 49 -10.32 -4.55 6.19
N ASP A 50 -10.77 -3.76 7.15
CA ASP A 50 -12.12 -3.19 7.14
C ASP A 50 -12.22 -2.11 6.06
N GLU A 51 -13.05 -2.34 5.05
CA GLU A 51 -13.18 -1.45 3.91
C GLU A 51 -13.64 -0.03 4.29
N ALA A 52 -14.50 0.11 5.31
CA ALA A 52 -14.99 1.40 5.77
C ALA A 52 -13.90 2.16 6.53
N GLU A 53 -13.12 1.47 7.38
CA GLU A 53 -11.99 2.07 8.09
C GLU A 53 -10.86 2.47 7.13
N ILE A 54 -10.53 1.62 6.16
CA ILE A 54 -9.54 1.92 5.11
C ILE A 54 -9.95 3.18 4.34
N LYS A 55 -11.19 3.25 3.85
CA LYS A 55 -11.68 4.43 3.11
C LYS A 55 -11.64 5.70 3.97
N LYS A 56 -11.97 5.59 5.26
CA LYS A 56 -11.88 6.71 6.21
C LYS A 56 -10.44 7.18 6.39
N SER A 57 -9.49 6.26 6.53
CA SER A 57 -8.07 6.60 6.66
C SER A 57 -7.50 7.22 5.37
N ILE A 58 -7.85 6.69 4.19
CA ILE A 58 -7.48 7.28 2.89
C ILE A 58 -8.04 8.70 2.76
N SER A 59 -9.30 8.92 3.16
CA SER A 59 -9.93 10.25 3.11
C SER A 59 -9.19 11.29 3.97
N LYS A 60 -8.54 10.87 5.06
CA LYS A 60 -7.70 11.75 5.88
C LYS A 60 -6.38 12.12 5.18
N LEU A 61 -5.85 11.28 4.28
CA LEU A 61 -4.69 11.61 3.46
C LEU A 61 -5.04 12.55 2.30
N GLY A 62 -6.28 12.53 1.82
CA GLY A 62 -6.76 13.38 0.72
C GLY A 62 -6.41 12.88 -0.69
N GLU A 63 -5.71 11.74 -0.81
CA GLU A 63 -5.32 11.13 -2.09
C GLU A 63 -5.39 9.61 -1.99
N SER A 64 -5.66 8.93 -3.11
CA SER A 64 -5.79 7.47 -3.19
C SER A 64 -5.15 6.84 -4.43
N ASN A 65 -4.37 7.61 -5.21
CA ASN A 65 -3.71 7.16 -6.43
C ASN A 65 -2.71 6.01 -6.21
N PHE A 66 -2.18 5.89 -4.98
CA PHE A 66 -1.26 4.85 -4.56
C PHE A 66 -1.96 3.53 -4.19
N VAL A 67 -3.30 3.50 -4.14
CA VAL A 67 -4.10 2.31 -3.84
C VAL A 67 -4.68 1.77 -5.14
N LYS A 68 -4.29 0.55 -5.49
CA LYS A 68 -4.80 -0.17 -6.67
C LYS A 68 -6.14 -0.85 -6.35
N GLU A 69 -6.23 -1.46 -5.17
CA GLU A 69 -7.37 -2.29 -4.77
C GLU A 69 -7.52 -2.32 -3.24
N ILE A 70 -8.75 -2.44 -2.76
CA ILE A 70 -9.08 -2.68 -1.36
C ILE A 70 -9.84 -4.00 -1.29
N ILE A 71 -9.33 -4.93 -0.49
CA ILE A 71 -9.92 -6.24 -0.24
C ILE A 71 -10.48 -6.24 1.17
N GLY A 72 -11.81 -6.27 1.29
CA GLY A 72 -12.47 -6.41 2.57
C GLY A 72 -12.10 -7.73 3.25
N ALA A 73 -11.64 -7.67 4.50
CA ALA A 73 -11.47 -8.85 5.32
C ALA A 73 -12.86 -9.42 5.64
N LYS A 74 -13.26 -10.50 4.97
CA LYS A 74 -14.46 -11.23 5.34
C LYS A 74 -14.24 -11.97 6.65
N ASP A 75 -15.17 -11.79 7.58
CA ASP A 75 -15.26 -12.57 8.81
C ASP A 75 -15.34 -14.07 8.45
N ASP A 76 -14.67 -14.93 9.21
CA ASP A 76 -14.47 -16.38 8.96
C ASP A 76 -15.77 -17.22 8.95
N LYS A 77 -16.94 -16.57 8.89
CA LYS A 77 -18.30 -17.15 8.90
C LYS A 77 -18.76 -17.69 7.54
N ASP A 78 -17.99 -17.49 6.49
CA ASP A 78 -18.27 -17.99 5.12
C ASP A 78 -17.62 -19.38 4.85
N LYS A 79 -17.15 -20.11 5.87
CA LYS A 79 -16.79 -21.53 5.74
C LYS A 79 -18.06 -22.38 5.87
N ALA A 80 -18.73 -22.58 4.74
CA ALA A 80 -19.81 -23.56 4.56
C ALA A 80 -19.31 -25.00 4.80
#